data_AF-A0A2K5ASA1-F1
#
_entry.id   AF-A0A2K5ASA1-F1
#
_cell.length_a   1.000
_cell.length_b   1.000
_cell.length_c   1.000
_cell.angle_alpha   90.00
_cell.angle_beta   90.00
_cell.angle_gamma   90.00
#
_symmetry.space_group_name_H-M   'P 1'
#
loop_
_entity.id
_entity.type
_entity.pdbx_description
1 polymer ?
#
loop_
_entity_poly.entity_id
_entity_poly.type
_entity_poly.pdbx_seq_one_letter_code
_entity_poly.pdbx_strand_id
1 'polypeptide(L)'
;MQNQHATNHDEFVIRVSKLVREHLTRVLGNSTVMVIDSWLRQRGCRGIEDVCIDPEKVKLYLHMIFRDAAILLENEVARALEEEFLSYPEDNDHVKEVMLIVKKLRTHNR
;
A
#
# COMPACT_ATOMS: atom_id res chain seq x y z
N MET A 1 27.67 -11.65 0.76
CA MET A 1 26.69 -11.09 1.72
C MET A 1 25.58 -10.27 1.04
N GLN A 2 25.45 -10.25 -0.30
CA GLN A 2 24.42 -9.46 -1.00
C GLN A 2 23.03 -10.14 -1.07
N ASN A 3 22.90 -11.43 -0.76
CA ASN A 3 21.62 -12.15 -0.88
C ASN A 3 20.67 -12.00 0.32
N GLN A 4 21.15 -11.68 1.53
CA GLN A 4 20.29 -11.58 2.72
C GLN A 4 19.44 -10.31 2.75
N HIS A 5 19.95 -9.21 2.18
CA HIS A 5 19.24 -7.93 2.18
C HIS A 5 18.07 -7.91 1.18
N ALA A 6 18.23 -8.58 0.04
CA ALA A 6 17.18 -8.73 -0.97
C ALA A 6 16.04 -9.63 -0.46
N THR A 7 16.36 -10.75 0.19
CA THR A 7 15.34 -11.64 0.77
C THR A 7 14.52 -10.97 1.88
N ASN A 8 15.15 -10.13 2.70
CA ASN A 8 14.43 -9.39 3.74
C ASN A 8 13.45 -8.36 3.16
N HIS A 9 13.83 -7.70 2.08
CA HIS A 9 12.95 -6.74 1.39
C HIS A 9 11.78 -7.45 0.71
N ASP A 10 12.02 -8.59 0.05
CA ASP A 10 10.93 -9.38 -0.55
C ASP A 10 9.93 -9.88 0.49
N GLU A 11 10.40 -10.37 1.65
CA GLU A 11 9.53 -10.77 2.76
C GLU A 11 8.72 -9.61 3.33
N PHE A 12 9.34 -8.44 3.47
CA PHE A 12 8.67 -7.21 3.89
C PHE A 12 7.56 -6.82 2.91
N VAL A 13 7.87 -6.76 1.60
CA VAL A 13 6.91 -6.43 0.55
C VAL A 13 5.74 -7.41 0.55
N ILE A 14 6.00 -8.71 0.68
CA ILE A 14 4.95 -9.74 0.77
C ILE A 14 4.05 -9.52 1.98
N ARG A 15 4.63 -9.24 3.14
CA ARG A 15 3.87 -9.01 4.38
C ARG A 15 2.97 -7.78 4.26
N VAL A 16 3.52 -6.66 3.80
CA VAL A 16 2.76 -5.41 3.61
C VAL A 16 1.67 -5.58 2.56
N SER A 17 2.00 -6.21 1.43
CA SER A 17 1.04 -6.52 0.36
C SER A 17 -0.16 -7.29 0.88
N LYS A 18 0.10 -8.35 1.65
CA LYS A 18 -0.93 -9.20 2.26
C LYS A 18 -1.80 -8.38 3.22
N LEU A 19 -1.19 -7.60 4.10
CA LEU A 19 -1.90 -6.76 5.06
C LEU A 19 -2.85 -5.78 4.37
N VAL A 20 -2.37 -5.03 3.37
CA VAL A 20 -3.17 -4.05 2.64
C VAL A 20 -4.37 -4.73 1.97
N ARG A 21 -4.14 -5.87 1.30
CA ARG A 21 -5.19 -6.62 0.63
C ARG A 21 -6.24 -7.15 1.62
N GLU A 22 -5.81 -7.76 2.71
CA GLU A 22 -6.70 -8.30 3.75
C GLU A 22 -7.53 -7.19 4.40
N HIS A 23 -6.89 -6.08 4.74
CA HIS A 23 -7.55 -4.93 5.35
C HIS A 23 -8.60 -4.32 4.42
N LEU A 24 -8.24 -4.02 3.17
CA LEU A 24 -9.19 -3.46 2.21
C LEU A 24 -10.32 -4.44 1.87
N THR A 25 -10.04 -5.75 1.86
CA THR A 25 -11.08 -6.78 1.65
C THR A 25 -12.09 -6.76 2.79
N ARG A 26 -11.63 -6.57 4.03
CA ARG A 26 -12.50 -6.45 5.21
C ARG A 26 -13.36 -5.17 5.18
N VAL A 27 -12.80 -4.05 4.72
CA VAL A 27 -13.48 -2.74 4.74
C VAL A 27 -14.43 -2.58 3.54
N LEU A 28 -13.96 -2.91 2.33
CA LEU A 28 -14.66 -2.64 1.08
C LEU A 28 -15.38 -3.87 0.51
N GLY A 29 -15.08 -5.06 1.03
CA GLY A 29 -15.52 -6.34 0.46
C GLY A 29 -14.63 -6.82 -0.68
N ASN A 30 -14.56 -8.14 -0.84
CA ASN A 30 -13.70 -8.80 -1.84
C ASN A 30 -13.99 -8.34 -3.28
N SER A 31 -15.26 -8.21 -3.66
CA SER A 31 -15.64 -7.79 -5.01
C SER A 31 -15.09 -6.41 -5.36
N THR A 32 -15.12 -5.45 -4.42
CA THR A 32 -14.60 -4.10 -4.63
C THR A 32 -13.08 -4.13 -4.81
N VAL A 33 -12.36 -4.88 -3.98
CA VAL A 33 -10.90 -5.05 -4.11
C VAL A 33 -10.53 -5.69 -5.46
N MET A 34 -11.29 -6.69 -5.91
CA MET A 34 -11.06 -7.30 -7.23
C MET A 34 -11.25 -6.32 -8.38
N VAL A 35 -12.22 -5.41 -8.31
CA VAL A 35 -12.42 -4.36 -9.32
C VAL A 35 -11.24 -3.39 -9.33
N ILE A 36 -10.78 -2.97 -8.15
CA ILE A 36 -9.60 -2.10 -8.00
C ILE A 36 -8.36 -2.79 -8.58
N ASP A 37 -8.12 -4.04 -8.24
CA ASP A 37 -7.00 -4.83 -8.78
C ASP A 37 -7.07 -4.94 -10.30
N SER A 38 -8.25 -5.23 -10.85
CA SER A 38 -8.44 -5.31 -12.30
C SER A 38 -8.13 -3.97 -12.97
N TRP A 39 -8.57 -2.86 -12.39
CA TRP A 39 -8.26 -1.52 -12.89
C TRP A 39 -6.77 -1.20 -12.86
N LEU A 40 -6.10 -1.47 -11.74
CA LEU A 40 -4.66 -1.26 -11.57
C LEU A 40 -3.84 -2.14 -12.54
N ARG A 41 -4.26 -3.39 -12.76
CA ARG A 41 -3.64 -4.31 -13.72
C ARG A 41 -3.71 -3.82 -15.15
N GLN A 42 -4.82 -3.23 -15.57
CA GLN A 42 -4.95 -2.61 -16.88
C GLN A 42 -3.99 -1.42 -17.09
N ARG A 43 -3.42 -0.88 -16.01
CA ARG A 43 -2.45 0.23 -16.02
C ARG A 43 -1.03 -0.21 -15.66
N GLY A 44 -0.75 -1.50 -15.66
CA GLY A 44 0.58 -2.05 -15.44
C GLY A 44 1.04 -2.05 -13.97
N CYS A 45 0.11 -2.09 -13.02
CA CYS A 45 0.36 -2.51 -11.65
C CYS A 45 0.00 -4.00 -11.47
N ARG A 46 0.49 -4.67 -10.45
CA ARG A 46 0.08 -6.06 -10.11
C ARG A 46 -1.24 -6.11 -9.34
N GLY A 47 -1.59 -5.01 -8.67
CA GLY A 47 -2.81 -4.84 -7.90
C GLY A 47 -2.64 -3.72 -6.87
N ILE A 48 -3.57 -3.66 -5.91
CA ILE A 48 -3.53 -2.67 -4.81
C ILE A 48 -2.29 -2.84 -3.93
N GLU A 49 -1.75 -4.05 -3.89
CA GLU A 49 -0.49 -4.40 -3.22
C GLU A 49 0.73 -3.64 -3.75
N ASP A 50 0.71 -3.15 -4.99
CA ASP A 50 1.83 -2.33 -5.50
C ASP A 50 1.99 -1.00 -4.74
N VAL A 51 1.06 -0.65 -3.83
CA VAL A 51 1.21 0.50 -2.95
C VAL A 51 2.47 0.43 -2.10
N CYS A 52 3.00 -0.76 -1.82
CA CYS A 52 4.24 -0.93 -1.08
C CYS A 52 5.51 -0.87 -1.94
N ILE A 53 5.38 -0.84 -3.27
CA ILE A 53 6.50 -0.67 -4.20
C ILE A 53 6.49 0.74 -4.78
N ASP A 54 5.34 1.18 -5.29
CA ASP A 54 5.14 2.47 -5.92
C ASP A 54 3.79 3.09 -5.48
N PRO A 55 3.73 3.64 -4.26
CA PRO A 55 2.51 4.24 -3.72
C PRO A 55 2.02 5.42 -4.55
N GLU A 56 2.91 6.18 -5.19
CA GLU A 56 2.55 7.33 -6.02
C GLU A 56 1.84 6.90 -7.30
N LYS A 57 2.32 5.83 -7.95
CA LYS A 57 1.66 5.27 -9.14
C LYS A 57 0.28 4.68 -8.80
N VAL A 58 0.18 3.95 -7.70
CA VAL A 58 -1.12 3.41 -7.24
C VAL A 58 -2.07 4.55 -6.91
N LYS A 59 -1.61 5.55 -6.14
CA LYS A 59 -2.36 6.77 -5.82
C LYS A 59 -2.88 7.47 -7.07
N LEU A 60 -2.02 7.71 -8.06
CA LEU A 60 -2.40 8.32 -9.34
C LEU A 60 -3.56 7.57 -9.98
N TYR A 61 -3.49 6.25 -10.09
CA TYR A 61 -4.54 5.46 -10.75
C TYR A 61 -5.82 5.32 -9.94
N LEU A 62 -5.74 5.35 -8.61
CA LEU A 62 -6.93 5.43 -7.75
C LEU A 62 -7.64 6.78 -7.94
N HIS A 63 -6.91 7.89 -7.99
CA HIS A 63 -7.49 9.21 -8.27
C HIS A 63 -8.12 9.30 -9.67
N MET A 64 -7.58 8.58 -10.67
CA MET A 64 -8.19 8.57 -12.01
C MET A 64 -9.60 7.96 -12.04
N ILE A 65 -9.89 6.97 -11.18
CA ILE A 65 -11.20 6.28 -11.17
C ILE A 65 -12.13 6.79 -10.07
N PHE A 66 -11.61 7.01 -8.86
CA PHE A 66 -12.40 7.45 -7.70
C PHE A 66 -12.39 8.96 -7.47
N ARG A 67 -11.55 9.72 -8.19
CA ARG A 67 -11.39 11.17 -8.03
C ARG A 67 -11.11 11.53 -6.58
N ASP A 68 -11.90 12.41 -5.99
CA ASP A 68 -11.74 12.86 -4.61
C ASP A 68 -11.98 11.72 -3.61
N ALA A 69 -12.77 10.70 -3.95
CA ALA A 69 -13.01 9.57 -3.06
C ALA A 69 -11.77 8.67 -2.90
N ALA A 70 -10.75 8.80 -3.76
CA ALA A 70 -9.48 8.08 -3.60
C ALA A 70 -8.79 8.42 -2.27
N ILE A 71 -8.98 9.64 -1.76
CA ILE A 71 -8.42 10.08 -0.47
C ILE A 71 -8.86 9.17 0.69
N LEU A 72 -10.07 8.62 0.62
CA LEU A 72 -10.60 7.72 1.65
C LEU A 72 -9.88 6.38 1.59
N LEU A 73 -9.62 5.85 0.39
CA LEU A 73 -8.84 4.63 0.21
C LEU A 73 -7.39 4.82 0.66
N GLU A 74 -6.76 5.95 0.31
CA GLU A 74 -5.39 6.26 0.72
C GLU A 74 -5.26 6.32 2.24
N ASN A 75 -6.20 7.00 2.91
CA ASN A 75 -6.23 7.08 4.36
C ASN A 75 -6.47 5.71 4.99
N GLU A 76 -7.31 4.87 4.39
CA GLU A 76 -7.59 3.54 4.89
C GLU A 76 -6.39 2.60 4.78
N VAL A 77 -5.65 2.67 3.66
CA VAL A 77 -4.39 1.96 3.49
C VAL A 77 -3.35 2.47 4.47
N ALA A 78 -3.19 3.79 4.60
CA ALA A 78 -2.25 4.39 5.54
C ALA A 78 -2.55 3.96 6.99
N ARG A 79 -3.83 3.94 7.38
CA ARG A 79 -4.26 3.50 8.71
C ARG A 79 -3.90 2.03 8.98
N ALA A 80 -4.15 1.14 8.01
CA ALA A 80 -3.79 -0.27 8.15
C ALA A 80 -2.28 -0.46 8.38
N LEU A 81 -1.48 0.28 7.62
CA LEU A 81 -0.03 0.27 7.71
C LEU A 81 0.47 0.81 9.05
N GLU A 82 -0.12 1.89 9.55
CA GLU A 82 0.24 2.42 10.87
C GLU A 82 -0.13 1.43 11.98
N GLU A 83 -1.35 0.90 11.98
CA GLU A 83 -1.83 -0.02 13.03
C GLU A 83 -0.94 -1.26 13.18
N GLU A 84 -0.48 -1.85 12.07
CA GLU A 84 0.40 -3.02 12.11
C GLU A 84 1.81 -2.69 12.62
N PHE A 85 2.34 -1.52 12.25
CA PHE A 85 3.76 -1.21 12.47
C PHE A 85 4.04 -0.31 13.69
N LEU A 86 3.01 0.28 14.30
CA LEU A 86 3.11 1.09 15.52
C LEU A 86 3.64 0.31 16.74
N SER A 87 3.52 -1.02 16.75
CA SER A 87 4.05 -1.86 17.83
C SER A 87 5.55 -2.18 17.69
N TYR A 88 6.18 -1.77 16.59
CA TYR A 88 7.59 -2.03 16.31
C TYR A 88 8.48 -0.85 16.76
N PRO A 89 9.74 -1.10 17.14
CA PRO A 89 10.68 -0.02 17.45
C PRO A 89 10.87 0.93 16.25
N GLU A 90 10.87 2.25 16.48
CA GLU A 90 11.02 3.26 15.42
C GLU A 90 12.34 3.17 14.64
N ASP A 91 13.37 2.59 15.25
CA ASP A 91 14.68 2.33 14.62
C ASP A 91 14.59 1.30 13.48
N ASN A 92 13.56 0.45 13.48
CA ASN A 92 13.43 -0.65 12.54
C ASN A 92 13.30 -0.16 11.09
N ASP A 93 14.15 -0.67 10.19
CA ASP A 93 14.17 -0.26 8.79
C ASP A 93 12.83 -0.50 8.08
N HIS A 94 12.09 -1.55 8.43
CA HIS A 94 10.75 -1.79 7.91
C HIS A 94 9.75 -0.72 8.38
N VAL A 95 9.85 -0.25 9.62
CA VAL A 95 9.00 0.85 10.13
C VAL A 95 9.29 2.13 9.35
N LYS A 96 10.57 2.47 9.13
CA LYS A 96 10.96 3.63 8.33
C LYS A 96 10.43 3.54 6.89
N GLU A 97 10.49 2.36 6.28
CA GLU A 97 9.99 2.11 4.94
C GLU A 97 8.45 2.25 4.87
N VAL A 98 7.72 1.67 5.83
CA VAL A 98 6.26 1.85 5.95
C VAL A 98 5.89 3.31 6.15
N MET A 99 6.59 4.03 7.04
CA MET A 99 6.32 5.45 7.27
C MET A 99 6.57 6.29 6.01
N LEU A 100 7.54 5.92 5.18
CA LEU A 100 7.74 6.56 3.88
C LEU A 100 6.56 6.30 2.92
N ILE A 101 6.03 5.07 2.88
CA ILE A 101 4.84 4.74 2.09
C ILE A 101 3.62 5.55 2.58
N VAL A 102 3.37 5.56 3.89
CA VAL A 102 2.29 6.33 4.53
C VAL A 102 2.41 7.82 4.18
N LYS A 103 3.62 8.37 4.25
CA LYS A 103 3.89 9.76 3.90
C LYS A 103 3.54 10.06 2.44
N LYS A 104 3.93 9.18 1.51
CA LYS A 104 3.61 9.31 0.07
C LYS A 104 2.10 9.25 -0.20
N LEU A 105 1.39 8.34 0.47
CA LEU A 105 -0.07 8.28 0.37
C LEU A 105 -0.74 9.56 0.87
N ARG A 106 -0.22 10.15 1.95
CA ARG A 106 -0.79 11.37 2.54
C ARG A 106 -0.31 12.68 1.91
N THR A 107 0.71 12.66 1.04
CA THR A 107 1.08 13.86 0.29
C THR A 107 0.03 14.15 -0.79
N HIS A 108 -0.70 15.23 -0.62
CA HIS A 108 -1.67 15.69 -1.61
C HIS A 108 -0.93 16.64 -2.56
N ASN A 109 -0.70 16.21 -3.80
CA ASN A 109 -0.39 17.17 -4.85
C ASN A 109 -1.65 18.01 -5.04
N ARG A 110 -1.62 19.24 -4.50
CA ARG A 110 -2.56 20.30 -4.83
C ARG A 110 -2.39 20.74 -6.28
#